data_AF-A0A2S6TBQ9-F1
#
_entry.id   AF-A0A2S6TBQ9-F1
#
_cell.length_a   1.000
_cell.length_b   1.000
_cell.length_c   1.000
_cell.angle_alpha   90.00
_cell.angle_beta   90.00
_cell.angle_gamma   90.00
#
_symmetry.space_group_name_H-M   'P 1'
#
loop_
_entity.id
_entity.type
_entity.pdbx_description
1 polymer ?
#
loop_
_entity_poly.entity_id
_entity_poly.type
_entity_poly.pdbx_seq_one_letter_code
_entity_poly.pdbx_strand_id
1 'polypeptide(L)'
;MSTDEKFRLVTRSDFDGLVCAVLLEDRDLIDDILFVHPKDMQDGTVPISKIDITTNLPYVPGCHLAFDHHESEIVRLGEKFDNHIIDPDAPSAARVVYDYY
;
A
#
# COMPACT_ATOMS: atom_id res chain seq x y z
N MET A 1 -9.03 -26.77 -2.57
CA MET A 1 -8.53 -25.63 -3.34
C MET A 1 -8.32 -24.54 -2.31
N SER A 2 -7.09 -24.18 -1.96
CA SER A 2 -6.91 -22.90 -1.25
C SER A 2 -7.30 -21.85 -2.27
N THR A 3 -8.38 -21.14 -2.01
CA THR A 3 -8.58 -19.85 -2.65
C THR A 3 -7.53 -18.95 -2.01
N ASP A 4 -6.37 -18.81 -2.66
CA ASP A 4 -5.41 -17.81 -2.20
C ASP A 4 -6.16 -16.47 -2.20
N GLU A 5 -6.29 -15.88 -1.00
CA GLU A 5 -7.13 -14.71 -0.77
C GLU A 5 -6.56 -13.54 -1.58
N LYS A 6 -7.37 -13.02 -2.50
CA LYS A 6 -7.01 -11.86 -3.32
C LYS A 6 -7.33 -10.57 -2.58
N PHE A 7 -6.54 -9.54 -2.87
CA PHE A 7 -6.68 -8.23 -2.28
C PHE A 7 -7.03 -7.17 -3.32
N ARG A 8 -7.66 -6.08 -2.87
CA ARG A 8 -7.78 -4.85 -3.63
C ARG A 8 -6.55 -3.99 -3.38
N LEU A 9 -5.89 -3.54 -4.45
CA LEU A 9 -4.82 -2.54 -4.36
C LEU A 9 -5.43 -1.14 -4.27
N VAL A 10 -5.06 -0.37 -3.25
CA VAL A 10 -5.35 1.06 -3.15
C VAL A 10 -4.04 1.84 -3.30
N THR A 11 -3.92 2.65 -4.34
CA THR A 11 -2.65 3.32 -4.67
C THR A 11 -2.85 4.68 -5.34
N ARG A 12 -1.76 5.39 -5.60
CA ARG A 12 -1.75 6.65 -6.36
C ARG A 12 -1.82 6.37 -7.87
N SER A 13 -2.47 7.27 -8.60
CA SER A 13 -2.48 7.24 -10.07
C SER A 13 -1.20 7.86 -10.65
N ASP A 14 -0.05 7.26 -10.33
CA ASP A 14 1.26 7.65 -10.83
C ASP A 14 2.10 6.44 -11.21
N PHE A 15 3.34 6.68 -11.67
CA PHE A 15 4.19 5.60 -12.16
C PHE A 15 4.57 4.59 -11.08
N ASP A 16 4.81 5.05 -9.85
CA ASP A 16 5.16 4.17 -8.73
C ASP A 16 3.97 3.26 -8.36
N GLY A 17 2.76 3.82 -8.28
CA GLY A 17 1.54 3.05 -8.05
C GLY A 17 1.24 2.04 -9.16
N LEU A 18 1.48 2.39 -10.43
CA LEU A 18 1.34 1.45 -11.54
C LEU A 18 2.35 0.29 -11.46
N VAL A 19 3.61 0.56 -11.10
CA VAL A 19 4.61 -0.51 -10.93
C VAL A 19 4.23 -1.40 -9.74
N CYS A 20 3.73 -0.84 -8.64
CA CYS A 20 3.19 -1.63 -7.53
C CYS A 20 2.09 -2.59 -8.00
N ALA A 21 1.16 -2.12 -8.82
CA ALA A 21 0.10 -2.96 -9.39
C ALA A 21 0.67 -4.11 -10.21
N VAL A 22 1.63 -3.83 -11.10
CA VAL A 22 2.28 -4.87 -11.91
C VAL A 22 2.97 -5.92 -11.04
N LEU A 23 3.71 -5.50 -10.00
CA LEU A 23 4.42 -6.43 -9.11
C LEU A 23 3.48 -7.33 -8.30
N LEU A 24 2.36 -6.78 -7.83
CA LEU A 24 1.38 -7.53 -7.03
C LEU A 24 0.51 -8.45 -7.91
N GLU A 25 0.18 -8.01 -9.12
CA GLU A 25 -0.55 -8.83 -10.11
C GLU A 25 0.31 -10.00 -10.61
N ASP A 26 1.60 -9.79 -10.90
CA ASP A 26 2.53 -10.84 -11.36
C ASP A 26 2.68 -11.97 -10.31
N ARG A 27 2.49 -11.63 -9.03
CA ARG A 27 2.49 -12.56 -7.91
C ARG A 27 1.12 -13.17 -7.61
N ASP A 28 0.12 -12.84 -8.40
CA ASP A 28 -1.24 -13.32 -8.23
C ASP A 28 -1.81 -12.94 -6.84
N LEU A 29 -1.57 -11.72 -6.37
CA LEU A 29 -2.02 -11.24 -5.05
C LEU A 29 -3.25 -10.33 -5.10
N ILE A 30 -3.46 -9.62 -6.20
CA ILE A 30 -4.55 -8.64 -6.33
C ILE A 30 -5.53 -9.05 -7.45
N ASP A 31 -6.76 -8.58 -7.36
CA ASP A 31 -7.80 -8.76 -8.38
C ASP A 31 -8.64 -7.49 -8.64
N ASP A 32 -8.39 -6.43 -7.87
CA ASP A 32 -9.01 -5.12 -8.03
C ASP A 32 -8.00 -4.00 -7.74
N ILE A 33 -8.22 -2.83 -8.33
CA ILE A 33 -7.39 -1.64 -8.14
C ILE A 33 -8.24 -0.38 -8.00
N LEU A 34 -7.95 0.40 -6.96
CA LEU A 34 -8.54 1.70 -6.69
C LEU A 34 -7.45 2.77 -6.63
N PHE A 35 -7.52 3.73 -7.56
CA PHE A 35 -6.65 4.89 -7.55
C PHE A 35 -7.26 6.02 -6.70
N VAL A 36 -6.48 6.56 -5.77
CA VAL A 36 -6.92 7.64 -4.85
C VAL A 36 -5.85 8.72 -4.71
N HIS A 37 -6.27 9.90 -4.24
CA HIS A 37 -5.34 10.96 -3.85
C HIS A 37 -4.95 10.79 -2.37
N PRO A 38 -3.71 11.10 -1.94
CA PRO A 38 -3.30 11.00 -0.53
C PRO A 38 -4.21 11.76 0.44
N LYS A 39 -4.76 12.90 -0.03
CA LYS A 39 -5.73 13.69 0.75
C LYS A 39 -7.00 12.92 1.08
N ASP A 40 -7.50 12.07 0.18
CA ASP A 40 -8.73 11.30 0.42
C ASP A 40 -8.53 10.25 1.52
N MET A 41 -7.32 9.70 1.62
CA MET A 41 -6.92 8.81 2.71
C MET A 41 -6.85 9.56 4.05
N GLN A 42 -6.27 10.77 4.06
CA GLN A 42 -6.18 11.61 5.25
C GLN A 42 -7.55 12.10 5.73
N ASP A 43 -8.43 12.45 4.80
CA ASP A 43 -9.79 12.90 5.08
C ASP A 43 -10.72 11.72 5.46
N GLY A 44 -10.25 10.47 5.33
CA GLY A 44 -11.00 9.26 5.70
C GLY A 44 -12.18 8.96 4.79
N THR A 45 -12.16 9.45 3.55
CA THR A 45 -13.25 9.28 2.58
C THR A 45 -13.14 7.99 1.77
N VAL A 46 -11.97 7.35 1.80
CA VAL A 46 -11.71 6.04 1.18
C VAL A 46 -12.01 4.93 2.19
N PRO A 47 -12.97 4.02 1.91
CA PRO A 47 -13.23 2.89 2.79
C PRO A 47 -12.10 1.86 2.66
N ILE A 48 -11.37 1.64 3.76
CA ILE A 48 -10.26 0.68 3.89
C ILE A 48 -10.67 -0.47 4.83
N SER A 49 -10.19 -1.67 4.51
CA SER A 49 -10.52 -2.92 5.19
C SER A 49 -9.40 -3.96 5.04
N LYS A 50 -9.56 -5.11 5.70
CA LYS A 50 -8.56 -6.18 5.73
C LYS A 50 -8.30 -6.86 4.38
N ILE A 51 -9.08 -6.54 3.35
CA ILE A 51 -8.87 -7.03 1.98
C ILE A 51 -8.07 -6.02 1.14
N ASP A 52 -7.58 -4.94 1.73
CA ASP A 52 -6.87 -3.88 1.02
C ASP A 52 -5.36 -3.94 1.25
N ILE A 53 -4.59 -3.89 0.17
CA ILE A 53 -3.16 -3.54 0.20
C ILE A 53 -3.05 -2.07 -0.22
N THR A 54 -2.40 -1.24 0.59
CA THR A 54 -2.12 0.16 0.22
C THR A 54 -0.67 0.33 -0.21
N THR A 55 -0.42 1.16 -1.21
CA THR A 55 0.95 1.49 -1.64
C THR A 55 1.08 2.99 -1.89
N ASN A 56 2.19 3.59 -1.43
CA ASN A 56 2.51 5.01 -1.63
C ASN A 56 1.39 5.96 -1.14
N LEU A 57 0.75 5.62 -0.02
CA LEU A 57 -0.37 6.38 0.54
C LEU A 57 -0.22 6.49 2.06
N PRO A 58 -0.78 7.54 2.67
CA PRO A 58 -0.83 7.63 4.12
C PRO A 58 -1.47 6.38 4.73
N TYR A 59 -0.81 5.84 5.75
CA TYR A 59 -1.24 4.67 6.50
C TYR A 59 -2.61 4.90 7.14
N VAL A 60 -3.51 3.96 6.89
CA VAL A 60 -4.83 3.87 7.50
C VAL A 60 -4.93 2.50 8.20
N PRO A 61 -5.21 2.47 9.52
CA PRO A 61 -5.40 1.22 10.24
C PRO A 61 -6.53 0.37 9.62
N GLY A 62 -6.31 -0.94 9.59
CA GLY A 62 -7.30 -1.91 9.11
C GLY A 62 -7.05 -2.47 7.71
N CYS A 63 -6.09 -1.94 6.96
CA CYS A 63 -5.58 -2.58 5.74
C CYS A 63 -4.84 -3.89 6.04
N HIS A 64 -4.72 -4.77 5.04
CA HIS A 64 -3.93 -5.99 5.10
C HIS A 64 -2.44 -5.68 5.26
N LEU A 65 -1.89 -4.93 4.29
CA LEU A 65 -0.52 -4.44 4.26
C LEU A 65 -0.51 -3.03 3.69
N ALA A 66 0.40 -2.20 4.20
CA ALA A 66 0.67 -0.87 3.69
C ALA A 66 2.15 -0.75 3.35
N PHE A 67 2.46 -0.42 2.09
CA PHE A 67 3.82 -0.18 1.63
C PHE A 67 4.06 1.30 1.41
N ASP A 68 5.09 1.85 2.05
CA ASP A 68 5.44 3.27 1.92
C ASP A 68 6.95 3.48 2.02
N HIS A 69 7.40 4.67 1.65
CA HIS A 69 8.80 5.09 1.75
C HIS A 69 8.95 6.53 2.24
N HIS A 70 7.86 7.20 2.65
CA HIS A 70 7.91 8.59 3.11
C HIS A 70 8.28 8.67 4.59
N GLU A 71 9.47 9.20 4.91
CA GLU A 71 9.89 9.44 6.30
C GLU A 71 8.86 10.28 7.09
N SER A 72 8.16 11.19 6.42
CA SER A 72 7.08 11.99 7.03
C SER A 72 6.00 11.13 7.68
N GLU A 73 5.78 9.92 7.19
CA GLU A 73 4.77 9.01 7.70
C GLU A 73 5.19 8.35 9.01
N ILE A 74 6.48 8.02 9.14
CA ILE A 74 7.07 7.54 10.40
C ILE A 74 6.87 8.61 11.48
N VAL A 75 7.16 9.87 11.15
CA VAL A 75 7.00 11.01 12.07
C VAL A 75 5.54 11.24 12.42
N ARG A 76 4.63 11.16 11.44
CA ARG A 76 3.17 11.37 11.63
C ARG A 76 2.55 10.34 12.56
N LEU A 77 2.91 9.07 12.39
CA LEU A 77 2.35 7.98 13.19
C LEU A 77 2.93 7.95 14.59
N GLY A 78 4.22 8.23 14.75
CA GLY A 78 4.89 8.22 16.07
C GLY A 78 4.99 6.83 16.71
N GLU A 79 4.49 5.79 16.04
CA GLU A 79 4.53 4.40 16.45
C GLU A 79 4.67 3.48 15.23
N LYS A 80 5.08 2.23 15.47
CA LYS A 80 5.29 1.22 14.43
C LYS A 80 4.10 0.26 14.40
N PHE A 81 3.63 -0.04 13.19
CA PHE A 81 2.61 -1.06 12.92
C PHE A 81 3.23 -2.21 12.15
N ASP A 82 2.94 -3.45 12.53
CA ASP A 82 3.56 -4.65 11.92
C ASP A 82 3.19 -4.83 10.44
N ASN A 83 2.01 -4.37 10.05
CA ASN A 83 1.52 -4.39 8.67
C ASN A 83 1.90 -3.13 7.86
N HIS A 84 2.63 -2.18 8.46
CA HIS A 84 3.15 -1.00 7.78
C HIS A 84 4.62 -1.24 7.38
N ILE A 85 4.80 -1.70 6.15
CA ILE A 85 6.11 -1.99 5.56
C ILE A 85 6.65 -0.69 4.98
N ILE A 86 7.53 -0.03 5.74
CA ILE A 86 8.08 1.28 5.38
C ILE A 86 9.60 1.26 5.39
N ASP A 87 10.20 1.72 4.30
CA ASP A 87 11.64 1.96 4.19
C ASP A 87 11.90 3.38 3.67
N PRO A 88 12.32 4.32 4.53
CA PRO A 88 12.55 5.71 4.13
C PRO A 88 13.76 5.90 3.21
N ASP A 89 14.66 4.92 3.13
CA ASP A 89 15.82 4.95 2.24
C ASP A 89 15.47 4.42 0.83
N ALA A 90 14.31 3.79 0.67
CA ALA A 90 13.84 3.30 -0.61
C ALA A 90 13.44 4.46 -1.55
N PRO A 91 13.85 4.41 -2.84
CA PRO A 91 13.53 5.46 -3.81
C PRO A 91 12.04 5.50 -4.23
N SER A 92 11.25 4.47 -3.92
CA SER A 92 9.84 4.37 -4.29
C SER A 92 9.12 3.28 -3.49
N ALA A 93 7.79 3.32 -3.39
CA ALA A 93 7.02 2.26 -2.74
C ALA A 93 7.10 0.95 -3.53
N ALA A 94 7.19 1.00 -4.87
CA ALA A 94 7.39 -0.20 -5.68
C ALA A 94 8.71 -0.90 -5.36
N ARG A 95 9.77 -0.17 -4.98
CA ARG A 95 11.01 -0.78 -4.47
C ARG A 95 10.75 -1.51 -3.15
N VAL A 96 10.01 -0.91 -2.23
CA VAL A 96 9.63 -1.56 -0.96
C VAL A 96 8.80 -2.82 -1.19
N VAL A 97 7.84 -2.78 -2.11
CA VAL A 97 7.05 -3.96 -2.52
C VAL A 97 7.96 -5.04 -3.10
N TYR A 98 8.90 -4.69 -3.98
CA TYR A 98 9.81 -5.65 -4.60
C TYR A 98 10.75 -6.30 -3.58
N ASP A 99 11.32 -5.52 -2.66
CA ASP A 99 12.30 -6.05 -1.68
C ASP A 99 11.64 -6.88 -0.58
N TYR A 100 10.36 -6.63 -0.27
CA TYR A 100 9.58 -7.41 0.70
C TYR A 100 9.27 -8.84 0.23
N TYR A 101 9.23 -9.07 -1.09
CA TYR A 101 8.58 -10.21 -1.72
C TYR A 101 9.50 -11.08 -2.58
#